data_AF-A0A800LXM0-F1
#
_entry.id   AF-A0A800LXM0-F1
#
_cell.length_a   1.000
_cell.length_b   1.000
_cell.length_c   1.000
_cell.angle_alpha   90.00
_cell.angle_beta   90.00
_cell.angle_gamma   90.00
#
_symmetry.space_group_name_H-M   'P 1'
#
loop_
_entity.id
_entity.type
_entity.pdbx_description
1 polymer ?
#
loop_
_entity_poly.entity_id
_entity_poly.type
_entity_poly.pdbx_seq_one_letter_code
_entity_poly.pdbx_strand_id
1 'polypeptide(L)' 'MINIDLPTFSEWGVDDTRDLDDRALDRLNDEDRYDSYDQTYVADGARWKIVNERHRSDGRCVYTLECTAVGVRED' A
#
# COMPACT_ATOMS: atom_id res chain seq x y z
N MET A 1 -28.24 -4.68 -24.02
CA MET A 1 -27.94 -4.19 -22.66
C MET A 1 -26.43 -4.26 -22.52
N ILE A 2 -25.76 -3.11 -22.55
CA ILE A 2 -24.31 -3.06 -22.41
C ILE A 2 -24.06 -3.20 -20.92
N ASN A 3 -23.58 -4.36 -20.49
CA ASN A 3 -23.10 -4.58 -19.14
C ASN A 3 -21.81 -3.78 -19.04
N ILE A 4 -21.92 -2.53 -18.57
CA ILE A 4 -20.75 -1.70 -18.30
C ILE A 4 -20.14 -2.32 -17.05
N ASP A 5 -19.15 -3.18 -17.26
CA ASP A 5 -18.14 -3.56 -16.28
C ASP A 5 -17.38 -2.27 -15.95
N LEU A 6 -17.99 -1.45 -15.09
CA LEU A 6 -17.28 -0.37 -14.44
C LEU A 6 -16.24 -1.09 -13.57
N PRO A 7 -14.92 -0.86 -13.74
CA PRO A 7 -13.96 -1.36 -12.78
C PRO A 7 -14.35 -0.74 -11.44
N THR A 8 -14.95 -1.55 -10.57
CA THR A 8 -15.17 -1.20 -9.17
C THR A 8 -13.79 -0.79 -8.68
N PHE A 9 -13.63 0.48 -8.28
CA PHE A 9 -12.41 0.99 -7.64
C PHE A 9 -11.85 -0.13 -6.80
N SER A 10 -10.65 -0.65 -7.12
CA SER A 10 -10.14 -1.86 -6.48
C SER A 10 -10.18 -1.67 -4.97
N GLU A 11 -11.23 -2.19 -4.35
CA GLU A 11 -11.37 -2.26 -2.90
C GLU A 11 -10.32 -3.27 -2.52
N TRP A 12 -9.13 -2.78 -2.20
CA TRP A 12 -8.01 -3.60 -1.77
C TRP A 12 -8.52 -4.62 -0.76
N GLY A 13 -8.25 -5.89 -0.98
CA GLY A 13 -8.61 -6.93 -0.01
C GLY A 13 -7.61 -6.93 1.14
N VAL A 14 -8.02 -7.45 2.31
CA VAL A 14 -7.01 -7.95 3.25
C VAL A 14 -6.31 -9.12 2.58
N ASP A 15 -4.98 -9.23 2.75
CA ASP A 15 -4.08 -10.17 2.02
C ASP A 15 -3.67 -9.71 0.61
N ASP A 16 -4.22 -8.60 0.09
CA ASP A 16 -3.71 -8.02 -1.17
C ASP A 16 -2.27 -7.53 -0.99
N THR A 17 -1.46 -7.70 -2.03
CA THR A 17 -0.07 -7.24 -2.03
C THR A 17 0.17 -6.22 -3.13
N ARG A 18 0.94 -5.17 -2.81
CA ARG A 18 1.42 -4.18 -3.78
C ARG A 18 2.92 -3.97 -3.66
N ASP A 19 3.59 -3.75 -4.78
CA ASP A 19 5.00 -3.39 -4.82
C ASP A 19 5.14 -1.86 -4.92
N LEU A 20 5.93 -1.28 -4.03
CA LEU A 20 6.31 0.13 -4.07
C LEU A 20 7.83 0.23 -4.16
N ASP A 21 8.32 1.18 -4.95
CA ASP A 21 9.73 1.56 -4.90
C ASP A 21 10.00 2.52 -3.75
N ASP A 22 11.26 2.62 -3.35
CA ASP A 22 11.77 3.52 -2.31
C ASP A 22 11.16 4.93 -2.38
N ARG A 23 11.08 5.52 -3.58
CA ARG A 23 10.51 6.87 -3.78
C ARG A 23 9.01 6.94 -3.48
N ALA A 24 8.25 5.91 -3.82
CA ALA A 24 6.82 5.85 -3.53
C ALA A 24 6.58 5.64 -2.02
N LEU A 25 7.44 4.83 -1.38
CA LEU A 25 7.39 4.60 0.06
C LEU A 25 7.76 5.87 0.85
N ASP A 26 8.80 6.59 0.41
CA ASP A 26 9.22 7.87 0.97
C ASP A 26 8.09 8.91 0.93
N ARG A 27 7.35 8.99 -0.19
CA ARG A 27 6.16 9.85 -0.28
C ARG A 27 5.09 9.49 0.75
N LEU A 28 4.79 8.20 0.95
CA LEU A 28 3.83 7.78 1.98
C LEU A 28 4.27 8.16 3.39
N ASN A 29 5.58 8.17 3.63
CA ASN A 29 6.17 8.57 4.90
C ASN A 29 6.07 10.10 5.11
N ASP A 30 6.29 10.89 4.05
CA ASP A 30 6.17 12.35 4.07
C ASP A 30 4.72 12.83 4.29
N GLU A 31 3.74 12.06 3.81
CA GLU A 31 2.31 12.34 4.02
C GLU A 31 1.80 12.03 5.44
N ASP A 32 2.71 11.73 6.39
CA ASP A 32 2.42 11.34 7.79
C ASP A 32 1.45 10.14 7.87
N ARG A 33 1.42 9.31 6.83
CA ARG A 33 0.54 8.15 6.74
C ARG A 33 1.15 6.90 7.37
N TYR A 34 2.31 7.03 7.97
CA TYR A 34 3.00 5.94 8.63
C TYR A 34 2.65 5.90 10.13
N ASP A 35 1.91 4.88 10.52
CA ASP A 35 1.66 4.58 11.93
C ASP A 35 2.89 3.90 12.52
N SER A 36 3.69 4.65 13.29
CA SER A 36 4.90 4.13 13.92
C SER A 36 4.62 3.13 15.06
N TYR A 37 3.39 3.05 15.57
CA TYR A 37 3.02 2.12 16.64
C TYR A 37 2.79 0.71 16.06
N ASP A 38 2.06 0.63 14.96
CA ASP A 38 1.72 -0.61 14.25
C ASP A 38 2.74 -0.96 13.15
N GLN A 39 3.63 -0.02 12.80
CA GLN A 39 4.57 -0.10 11.68
C GLN A 39 3.85 -0.36 10.35
N THR A 40 2.73 0.32 10.15
CA THR A 40 1.90 0.21 8.94
C THR A 40 1.64 1.56 8.30
N TYR A 41 1.45 1.54 6.98
CA TYR A 41 1.12 2.72 6.18
C TYR A 41 -0.38 2.73 5.91
N VAL A 42 -1.06 3.82 6.24
CA VAL A 42 -2.49 4.00 5.92
C VAL A 42 -2.60 4.66 4.56
N ALA A 43 -3.16 3.99 3.57
CA ALA A 43 -3.35 4.59 2.26
C ALA A 43 -4.55 3.94 1.57
N ASP A 44 -5.28 4.73 0.78
CA ASP A 44 -6.43 4.23 0.02
C ASP A 44 -7.53 3.63 0.93
N GLY A 45 -7.65 4.14 2.16
CA GLY A 45 -8.56 3.59 3.18
C GLY A 45 -8.17 2.19 3.69
N ALA A 46 -6.92 1.76 3.46
CA ALA A 46 -6.39 0.47 3.89
C ALA A 46 -5.06 0.64 4.66
N ARG A 47 -4.72 -0.32 5.51
CA ARG A 47 -3.42 -0.42 6.18
C ARG A 47 -2.53 -1.39 5.44
N TRP A 48 -1.31 -0.95 5.23
CA TRP A 48 -0.30 -1.63 4.44
C TRP A 48 0.93 -1.89 5.29
N LYS A 49 1.39 -3.13 5.32
CA LYS A 49 2.58 -3.53 6.05
C LYS A 49 3.66 -3.98 5.09
N ILE A 50 4.88 -3.49 5.26
CA ILE A 50 6.01 -4.02 4.49
C ILE A 50 6.26 -5.45 4.98
N VAL A 51 6.01 -6.42 4.09
CA VAL A 51 6.25 -7.85 4.36
C VAL A 51 7.54 -8.32 3.74
N ASN A 52 8.05 -7.62 2.73
CA ASN A 52 9.27 -8.00 2.04
C ASN A 52 9.98 -6.78 1.43
N GLU A 53 11.31 -6.79 1.46
CA GLU A 53 12.17 -5.78 0.86
C GLU A 53 13.11 -6.47 -0.13
N ARG A 54 13.21 -5.94 -1.36
CA ARG A 54 14.09 -6.45 -2.41
C ARG A 54 15.01 -5.34 -2.89
N HIS A 55 16.29 -5.52 -2.61
CA HIS A 55 17.34 -4.67 -3.17
C HIS A 55 17.65 -5.11 -4.60
N ARG A 56 17.41 -4.22 -5.57
CA ARG A 56 17.85 -4.42 -6.95
C ARG A 56 19.31 -4.05 -7.07
N SER A 57 20.03 -4.74 -7.96
CA SER A 57 21.43 -4.46 -8.29
C SER A 57 21.65 -3.08 -8.93
N ASP A 58 20.58 -2.38 -9.33
CA ASP A 58 20.57 -1.00 -9.84
C ASP A 58 20.65 0.05 -8.71
N GLY A 59 20.69 -0.37 -7.45
CA GLY A 59 20.65 0.53 -6.28
C GLY A 59 19.25 0.97 -5.87
N ARG A 60 18.21 0.47 -6.53
CA ARG A 60 16.81 0.69 -6.16
C ARG A 60 16.33 -0.37 -5.18
N CYS A 61 15.52 0.04 -4.20
CA CYS A 61 14.81 -0.88 -3.32
C CYS A 61 13.34 -0.96 -3.73
N VAL A 62 12.81 -2.19 -3.76
CA VAL A 62 11.40 -2.48 -3.98
C VAL A 62 10.84 -3.13 -2.73
N TYR A 63 9.82 -2.51 -2.16
CA TYR A 63 9.12 -2.92 -0.97
C TYR A 63 7.80 -3.56 -1.37
N THR A 64 7.57 -4.80 -0.93
CA THR A 64 6.27 -5.45 -1.04
C THR A 64 5.48 -5.14 0.22
N LEU A 65 4.36 -4.46 0.04
CA LEU A 65 3.42 -4.15 1.09
C LEU A 65 2.22 -5.08 0.99
N GLU A 66 1.77 -5.61 2.11
CA GLU A 66 0.57 -6.44 2.25
C GLU A 66 -0.51 -5.63 2.98
N CYS A 67 -1.73 -5.68 2.45
CA CYS A 67 -2.89 -5.07 3.07
C CYS A 67 -3.31 -5.90 4.28
N THR A 68 -3.15 -5.32 5.47
CA THR A 68 -3.50 -5.97 6.73
C THR A 68 -4.92 -5.62 7.19
N ALA A 69 -5.46 -4.48 6.76
CA ALA A 69 -6.81 -4.03 7.11
C ALA A 69 -7.40 -3.06 6.08
N VAL A 70 -8.72 -3.07 5.94
CA VAL A 70 -9.48 -2.23 5.00
C VAL A 70 -10.56 -1.46 5.75
N GLY A 71 -11.01 -0.32 5.22
CA GLY A 71 -11.99 0.55 5.89
C GLY A 71 -11.38 1.40 7.02
N VAL A 72 -10.08 1.66 6.94
CA VAL A 72 -9.35 2.51 7.87
C VAL A 72 -9.70 3.95 7.53
N ARG A 73 -10.30 4.67 8.49
CA ARG A 73 -10.61 6.10 8.32
C ARG A 73 -9.30 6.86 8.43
N GLU A 74 -8.99 7.63 7.39
CA GLU A 74 -7.98 8.69 7.44
C GLU A 74 -8.57 9.78 8.36
N ASP A 75 -8.18 9.80 9.64
CA ASP A 75 -8.65 10.76 10.66
C ASP A 75 -7.87 12.08 10.56
#